data_AF-A0ABD2SWM8-F1
#
_entry.id   AF-A0ABD2SWM8-F1
#
_cell.length_a   1.000
_cell.length_b   1.000
_cell.length_c   1.000
_cell.angle_alpha   90.00
_cell.angle_beta   90.00
_cell.angle_gamma   90.00
#
_symmetry.space_group_name_H-M   'P 1'
#
loop_
_entity.id
_entity.type
_entity.pdbx_description
1 polymer ?
#
loop_
_entity_poly.entity_id
_entity_poly.type
_entity_poly.pdbx_seq_one_letter_code
_entity_poly.pdbx_strand_id
1 'polypeptide(L)'
;MGWMTRFLSAVVFLAIGVLFAPETFGSKSDGQHPPKLATFLKLAHLLCFSTAFGAALWVTFIGGIIMFKNLPRHQFGNLQSKMFPAYFSMVGVCCAVSVGSFGYLHPWKTASASEKYQLGFILAAFAFNLSNLFVFTPMTIQMMKERHKIEREANIGEEVGWTKNQEVAKVNPKLSAMNKKFGMIHGLSSLANIFSFGCLAMHSWYLARKLDL
;
A
#
# COMPACT_ATOMS: atom_id res chain seq x y z
N MET A 1 13.01 12.34 5.47
CA MET A 1 12.32 12.49 4.16
C MET A 1 11.12 13.41 4.35
N GLY A 2 11.04 14.53 3.62
CA GLY A 2 9.98 15.55 3.84
C GLY A 2 8.55 15.06 3.63
N TRP A 3 8.34 13.96 2.88
CA TRP A 3 7.01 13.37 2.70
C TRP A 3 6.47 12.71 3.98
N MET A 4 7.33 12.06 4.78
CA MET A 4 6.92 11.48 6.07
C MET A 4 6.48 12.57 7.03
N THR A 5 7.20 13.69 7.09
CA THR A 5 6.84 14.83 7.94
C THR A 5 5.49 15.41 7.52
N ARG A 6 5.26 15.60 6.21
CA ARG A 6 3.97 16.06 5.67
C ARG A 6 2.81 15.09 5.94
N PHE A 7 3.05 13.79 5.80
CA PHE A 7 2.07 12.76 6.08
C PHE A 7 1.72 12.71 7.57
N LEU A 8 2.72 12.73 8.45
CA LEU A 8 2.53 12.82 9.89
C LEU A 8 1.80 14.11 10.28
N SER A 9 2.14 15.25 9.68
CA SER A 9 1.40 16.50 9.88
C SER A 9 -0.07 16.34 9.50
N ALA A 10 -0.39 15.75 8.34
CA ALA A 10 -1.78 15.52 7.93
C ALA A 10 -2.55 14.60 8.90
N VAL A 11 -1.91 13.52 9.37
CA VAL A 11 -2.48 12.62 10.39
C VAL A 11 -2.71 13.34 11.72
N VAL A 12 -1.77 14.20 12.15
CA VAL A 12 -1.90 15.02 13.36
C VAL A 12 -3.01 16.06 13.24
N PHE A 13 -3.12 16.75 12.10
CA PHE A 13 -4.23 17.70 11.85
C PHE A 13 -5.59 17.02 11.92
N LEU A 14 -5.72 15.81 11.35
CA LEU A 14 -6.96 15.03 11.42
C LEU A 14 -7.25 14.52 12.84
N ALA A 15 -6.23 14.17 13.63
CA ALA A 15 -6.36 13.81 15.04
C ALA A 15 -6.80 15.00 15.92
N ILE A 16 -6.36 16.23 15.61
CA ILE A 16 -6.79 17.45 16.32
C ILE A 16 -8.29 17.72 16.08
N GLY A 17 -8.82 17.41 14.90
CA GLY A 17 -10.26 17.52 14.61
C GLY A 17 -11.16 16.74 15.57
N VAL A 18 -10.66 15.64 16.16
CA VAL A 18 -11.37 14.86 17.19
C VAL A 18 -11.59 15.65 18.48
N LEU A 19 -10.63 16.49 18.86
CA LEU A 19 -10.72 17.27 20.10
C LEU A 19 -11.85 18.31 20.05
N PHE A 20 -12.33 18.65 18.86
CA PHE A 20 -13.34 19.68 18.63
C PHE A 20 -14.67 19.11 18.10
N ALA A 21 -14.83 17.78 18.00
CA ALA A 21 -16.08 17.17 17.53
C ALA A 21 -17.18 17.26 18.62
N PRO A 22 -18.36 17.84 18.34
CA PRO A 22 -19.38 18.14 19.37
C PRO A 22 -19.97 16.90 20.06
N GLU A 23 -19.93 15.73 19.44
CA GLU A 23 -20.39 14.47 20.04
C GLU A 23 -19.50 13.98 21.21
N THR A 24 -18.31 14.56 21.39
CA THR A 24 -17.41 14.26 22.51
C THR A 24 -17.95 14.67 23.88
N PHE A 25 -19.03 15.45 23.91
CA PHE A 25 -19.64 15.98 25.14
C PHE A 25 -20.93 15.24 25.55
N GLY A 26 -21.47 14.33 24.74
CA GLY A 26 -22.77 13.73 25.03
C GLY A 26 -22.95 12.32 24.47
N SER A 27 -22.46 11.30 25.17
CA SER A 27 -23.11 9.99 25.11
C SER A 27 -22.79 9.14 26.35
N LYS A 28 -23.85 8.78 27.09
CA LYS A 28 -23.85 7.71 28.09
C LYS A 28 -24.24 6.42 27.37
N SER A 29 -23.37 5.41 27.38
CA SER A 29 -23.79 4.02 27.20
C SER A 29 -22.74 3.04 27.71
N ASP A 30 -23.26 1.93 28.23
CA ASP A 30 -22.58 0.81 28.88
C ASP A 30 -21.46 0.16 28.03
N GLY A 31 -20.32 -0.12 28.67
CA GLY A 31 -19.38 -1.13 28.18
C GLY A 31 -17.91 -0.71 27.97
N GLN A 32 -17.08 -1.06 28.96
CA GLN A 32 -15.66 -1.45 28.92
C GLN A 32 -14.54 -0.51 28.43
N HIS A 33 -14.76 0.54 27.62
CA HIS A 33 -13.68 1.45 27.20
C HIS A 33 -13.99 2.93 27.47
N PRO A 34 -13.01 3.75 27.91
CA PRO A 34 -13.26 5.16 28.13
C PRO A 34 -13.70 5.82 26.80
N PRO A 35 -14.84 6.54 26.76
CA PRO A 35 -15.53 6.91 25.52
C PRO A 35 -14.67 7.74 24.56
N LYS A 36 -13.74 8.53 25.11
CA LYS A 36 -12.77 9.32 24.34
C LYS A 36 -11.74 8.45 23.59
N LEU A 37 -11.23 7.39 24.23
CA LEU A 37 -10.25 6.50 23.62
C LEU A 37 -10.88 5.67 22.50
N ALA A 38 -12.08 5.13 22.73
CA ALA A 38 -12.80 4.35 21.73
C ALA A 38 -13.08 5.19 20.46
N THR A 39 -13.51 6.43 20.63
CA THR A 39 -13.73 7.38 19.51
C THR A 39 -12.45 7.68 18.75
N PHE A 40 -11.36 7.97 19.47
CA PHE A 40 -10.06 8.20 18.86
C PHE A 40 -9.56 6.99 18.06
N LEU A 41 -9.66 5.78 18.62
CA LEU A 41 -9.25 4.55 17.93
C LEU A 41 -10.10 4.25 16.69
N LYS A 42 -11.41 4.49 16.75
CA LYS A 42 -12.31 4.36 15.59
C LYS A 42 -11.90 5.33 14.48
N LEU A 43 -11.63 6.59 14.81
CA LEU A 43 -11.19 7.56 13.81
C LEU A 43 -9.81 7.21 13.24
N ALA A 44 -8.84 6.90 14.11
CA ALA A 44 -7.49 6.51 13.69
C ALA A 44 -7.55 5.30 12.74
N HIS A 45 -8.33 4.29 13.09
CA HIS A 45 -8.58 3.15 12.22
C HIS A 45 -9.18 3.58 10.87
N LEU A 46 -10.26 4.37 10.88
CA LEU A 46 -10.96 4.81 9.67
C LEU A 46 -10.05 5.59 8.72
N LEU A 47 -9.31 6.56 9.23
CA LEU A 47 -8.43 7.41 8.43
C LEU A 47 -7.26 6.62 7.85
N CYS A 48 -6.59 5.80 8.66
CA CYS A 48 -5.49 4.97 8.20
C CYS A 48 -5.98 3.92 7.19
N PHE A 49 -7.09 3.24 7.48
CA PHE A 49 -7.68 2.26 6.58
C PHE A 49 -8.04 2.88 5.22
N SER A 50 -8.76 4.01 5.24
CA SER A 50 -9.19 4.71 4.02
C SER A 50 -7.98 5.17 3.20
N THR A 51 -6.94 5.67 3.87
CA THR A 51 -5.69 6.08 3.20
C THR A 51 -4.97 4.90 2.57
N ALA A 52 -4.83 3.77 3.29
CA ALA A 52 -4.22 2.56 2.76
C ALA A 52 -4.99 2.02 1.54
N PHE A 53 -6.32 1.91 1.66
CA PHE A 53 -7.19 1.41 0.61
C PHE A 53 -7.13 2.31 -0.64
N GLY A 54 -7.31 3.62 -0.48
CA GLY A 54 -7.29 4.58 -1.57
C GLY A 54 -5.93 4.66 -2.26
N ALA A 55 -4.83 4.69 -1.49
CA ALA A 55 -3.49 4.68 -2.05
C ALA A 55 -3.20 3.40 -2.84
N ALA A 56 -3.58 2.24 -2.29
CA ALA A 56 -3.39 0.95 -2.95
C ALA A 56 -4.21 0.86 -4.25
N LEU A 57 -5.45 1.32 -4.24
CA LEU A 57 -6.28 1.40 -5.44
C LEU A 57 -5.62 2.28 -6.51
N TRP A 58 -5.24 3.50 -6.14
CA TRP A 58 -4.66 4.46 -7.08
C TRP A 58 -3.34 3.98 -7.66
N VAL A 59 -2.38 3.58 -6.82
CA VAL A 59 -1.03 3.19 -7.26
C VAL A 59 -1.07 1.95 -8.14
N THR A 60 -1.91 0.97 -7.79
CA THR A 60 -1.96 -0.33 -8.48
C THR A 60 -2.69 -0.25 -9.81
N PHE A 61 -3.89 0.35 -9.83
CA PHE A 61 -4.80 0.24 -10.96
C PHE A 61 -4.84 1.49 -11.85
N ILE A 62 -4.36 2.63 -11.37
CA ILE A 62 -4.48 3.92 -12.09
C ILE A 62 -3.09 4.50 -12.36
N GLY A 63 -2.41 4.97 -11.32
CA GLY A 63 -1.14 5.67 -11.42
C GLY A 63 -0.05 4.83 -12.09
N GLY A 64 0.09 3.56 -11.73
CA GLY A 64 1.04 2.63 -12.36
C GLY A 64 0.84 2.51 -13.88
N ILE A 65 -0.40 2.35 -14.32
CA ILE A 65 -0.75 2.20 -15.74
C ILE A 65 -0.53 3.50 -16.51
N ILE A 66 -0.96 4.64 -15.95
CA ILE A 66 -0.77 5.95 -16.58
C ILE A 66 0.73 6.23 -16.75
N MET A 67 1.54 6.05 -15.71
CA MET A 67 2.98 6.27 -15.80
C MET A 67 3.64 5.34 -16.80
N PHE A 68 3.26 4.06 -16.82
CA PHE A 68 3.81 3.09 -17.77
C PHE A 68 3.51 3.45 -19.24
N LYS A 69 2.31 3.97 -19.51
CA LYS A 69 1.86 4.33 -20.86
C LYS A 69 2.39 5.68 -21.36
N ASN A 70 2.93 6.53 -20.48
CA ASN A 70 3.24 7.92 -20.84
C ASN A 70 4.67 8.35 -20.52
N LEU A 71 5.44 7.57 -19.75
CA LEU A 71 6.84 7.90 -19.44
C LEU A 71 7.81 7.01 -20.21
N PRO A 72 8.96 7.57 -20.64
CA PRO A 72 10.10 6.78 -21.09
C PRO A 72 10.47 5.71 -20.05
N ARG A 73 10.82 4.50 -20.51
CA ARG A 73 11.05 3.34 -19.65
C ARG A 73 12.03 3.61 -18.51
N HIS A 74 13.14 4.30 -18.76
CA HIS A 74 14.13 4.60 -17.70
C HIS A 74 13.60 5.63 -16.70
N GLN A 75 12.88 6.64 -17.16
CA GLN A 75 12.24 7.62 -16.28
C GLN A 75 11.16 6.97 -15.41
N PHE A 76 10.33 6.12 -15.99
CA PHE A 76 9.33 5.32 -15.28
C PHE A 76 9.97 4.48 -14.16
N GLY A 77 11.00 3.69 -14.48
CA GLY A 77 11.70 2.85 -13.49
C GLY A 77 12.34 3.66 -12.38
N ASN A 78 12.95 4.80 -12.70
CA ASN A 78 13.56 5.70 -11.73
C ASN A 78 12.51 6.33 -10.80
N LEU A 79 11.38 6.79 -11.34
CA LEU A 79 10.29 7.35 -10.56
C LEU A 79 9.69 6.30 -9.61
N GLN A 80 9.42 5.10 -10.12
CA GLN A 80 8.93 3.98 -9.31
C GLN A 80 9.89 3.61 -8.18
N SER A 81 11.22 3.67 -8.41
CA SER A 81 12.22 3.38 -7.37
C SER A 81 12.17 4.32 -6.16
N LYS A 82 11.57 5.51 -6.31
CA LYS A 82 11.36 6.48 -5.23
C LYS A 82 9.95 6.37 -4.67
N MET A 83 8.97 6.16 -5.53
CA MET A 83 7.56 6.11 -5.17
C MET A 83 7.21 4.86 -4.35
N PHE A 84 7.66 3.67 -4.74
CA PHE A 84 7.27 2.42 -4.08
C PHE A 84 7.72 2.32 -2.62
N PRO A 85 8.98 2.66 -2.25
CA PRO A 85 9.36 2.69 -0.85
C PRO A 85 8.49 3.62 0.00
N ALA A 86 8.14 4.80 -0.53
CA ALA A 86 7.26 5.74 0.17
C ALA A 86 5.84 5.18 0.31
N TYR A 87 5.28 4.65 -0.78
CA TYR A 87 3.96 4.02 -0.82
C TYR A 87 3.85 2.86 0.18
N PHE A 88 4.73 1.87 0.11
CA PHE A 88 4.69 0.71 1.00
C PHE A 88 4.97 1.07 2.46
N SER A 89 5.78 2.11 2.72
CA SER A 89 5.97 2.63 4.09
C SER A 89 4.67 3.24 4.64
N MET A 90 4.02 4.09 3.85
CA MET A 90 2.76 4.75 4.23
C MET A 90 1.65 3.73 4.49
N VAL A 91 1.45 2.79 3.55
CA VAL A 91 0.46 1.71 3.69
C VAL A 91 0.82 0.82 4.90
N GLY A 92 2.10 0.55 5.13
CA GLY A 92 2.56 -0.22 6.30
C GLY A 92 2.19 0.43 7.63
N VAL A 93 2.45 1.73 7.78
CA VAL A 93 2.06 2.50 8.98
C VAL A 93 0.54 2.49 9.14
N CYS A 94 -0.20 2.73 8.07
CA CYS A 94 -1.66 2.73 8.10
C CYS A 94 -2.22 1.37 8.54
N CYS A 95 -1.74 0.28 7.95
CA CYS A 95 -2.14 -1.07 8.33
C CYS A 95 -1.79 -1.37 9.80
N ALA A 96 -0.62 -0.95 10.28
CA ALA A 96 -0.24 -1.14 11.68
C ALA A 96 -1.22 -0.42 12.65
N VAL A 97 -1.57 0.83 12.36
CA VAL A 97 -2.56 1.59 13.14
C VAL A 97 -3.94 0.93 13.05
N SER A 98 -4.36 0.49 11.87
CA SER A 98 -5.64 -0.20 11.67
C SER A 98 -5.70 -1.52 12.44
N VAL A 99 -4.65 -2.35 12.41
CA VAL A 99 -4.55 -3.59 13.21
C VAL A 99 -4.61 -3.29 14.70
N GLY A 100 -3.80 -2.34 15.19
CA GLY A 100 -3.75 -2.01 16.61
C GLY A 100 -5.10 -1.48 17.12
N SER A 101 -5.72 -0.58 16.37
CA SER A 101 -7.02 0.00 16.72
C SER A 101 -8.14 -1.04 16.65
N PHE A 102 -8.18 -1.85 15.58
CA PHE A 102 -9.22 -2.86 15.41
C PHE A 102 -9.10 -3.99 16.43
N GLY A 103 -7.88 -4.45 16.71
CA GLY A 103 -7.62 -5.49 17.71
C GLY A 103 -7.88 -5.03 19.15
N TYR A 104 -7.65 -3.75 19.46
CA TYR A 104 -8.01 -3.19 20.75
C TYR A 104 -9.53 -3.09 20.93
N LEU A 105 -10.25 -2.61 19.91
CA LEU A 105 -11.71 -2.46 19.95
C LEU A 105 -12.45 -3.81 19.93
N HIS A 106 -11.82 -4.88 19.44
CA HIS A 106 -12.39 -6.22 19.35
C HIS A 106 -11.45 -7.25 20.01
N PRO A 107 -11.41 -7.32 21.35
CA PRO A 107 -10.53 -8.25 22.05
C PRO A 107 -10.77 -9.70 21.65
N TRP A 108 -9.70 -10.46 21.35
CA TRP A 108 -9.81 -11.81 20.77
C TRP A 108 -10.74 -12.77 21.53
N LYS A 109 -10.78 -12.69 22.86
CA LYS A 109 -11.61 -13.57 23.70
C LYS A 109 -13.11 -13.32 23.54
N THR A 110 -13.50 -12.08 23.25
CA THR A 110 -14.90 -11.63 23.16
C THR A 110 -15.34 -11.33 21.73
N ALA A 111 -14.39 -11.20 20.80
CA ALA A 111 -14.66 -10.94 19.40
C ALA A 111 -15.43 -12.09 18.73
N SER A 112 -16.42 -11.71 17.92
CA SER A 112 -17.15 -12.58 17.02
C SER A 112 -16.23 -13.23 15.99
N ALA A 113 -16.70 -14.32 15.36
CA ALA A 113 -15.96 -14.97 14.28
C ALA A 113 -15.65 -14.00 13.13
N SER A 114 -16.62 -13.14 12.77
CA SER A 114 -16.44 -12.15 11.70
C SER A 114 -15.31 -11.18 12.01
N GLU A 115 -15.27 -10.61 13.23
CA GLU A 115 -14.21 -9.68 13.65
C GLU A 115 -12.83 -10.35 13.66
N LYS A 116 -12.73 -11.63 14.06
CA LYS A 116 -11.47 -12.38 14.00
C LYS A 116 -10.96 -12.53 12.57
N TYR A 117 -11.85 -12.87 11.63
CA TYR A 117 -11.48 -12.91 10.21
C TYR A 117 -11.05 -11.55 9.68
N GLN A 118 -11.73 -10.47 10.08
CA GLN A 118 -11.35 -9.11 9.67
C GLN A 118 -9.97 -8.70 10.19
N LEU A 119 -9.66 -9.00 11.45
CA LEU A 119 -8.33 -8.80 11.99
C LEU A 119 -7.29 -9.60 11.20
N GLY A 120 -7.62 -10.85 10.83
CA GLY A 120 -6.80 -11.69 9.97
C GLY A 120 -6.54 -11.08 8.59
N PHE A 121 -7.56 -10.52 7.93
CA PHE A 121 -7.40 -9.84 6.64
C PHE A 121 -6.49 -8.62 6.74
N ILE A 122 -6.69 -7.73 7.74
CA ILE A 122 -5.82 -6.55 7.87
C ILE A 122 -4.38 -6.96 8.19
N LEU A 123 -4.18 -8.00 9.02
CA LEU A 123 -2.86 -8.57 9.29
C LEU A 123 -2.21 -9.15 8.03
N ALA A 124 -2.96 -9.88 7.20
CA ALA A 124 -2.48 -10.37 5.92
C ALA A 124 -2.09 -9.22 4.98
N ALA A 125 -2.94 -8.18 4.90
CA ALA A 125 -2.63 -6.98 4.12
C ALA A 125 -1.32 -6.33 4.57
N PHE A 126 -1.11 -6.22 5.89
CA PHE A 126 0.11 -5.70 6.48
C PHE A 126 1.33 -6.57 6.11
N ALA A 127 1.23 -7.89 6.27
CA ALA A 127 2.32 -8.82 5.97
C ALA A 127 2.74 -8.77 4.49
N PHE A 128 1.79 -8.79 3.56
CA PHE A 128 2.08 -8.66 2.13
C PHE A 128 2.65 -7.28 1.76
N ASN A 129 2.22 -6.23 2.45
CA ASN A 129 2.80 -4.90 2.28
C ASN A 129 4.24 -4.84 2.79
N LEU A 130 4.54 -5.44 3.96
CA LEU A 130 5.89 -5.48 4.51
C LEU A 130 6.85 -6.32 3.67
N SER A 131 6.40 -7.45 3.11
CA SER A 131 7.22 -8.23 2.17
C SER A 131 7.57 -7.40 0.94
N ASN A 132 6.64 -6.59 0.44
CA ASN A 132 6.93 -5.62 -0.61
C ASN A 132 7.92 -4.55 -0.17
N LEU A 133 7.76 -3.95 1.01
CA LEU A 133 8.62 -2.88 1.50
C LEU A 133 10.08 -3.35 1.70
N PHE A 134 10.25 -4.49 2.37
CA PHE A 134 11.57 -4.93 2.83
C PHE A 134 12.25 -5.93 1.93
N VAL A 135 11.50 -6.67 1.11
CA VAL A 135 12.04 -7.78 0.30
C VAL A 135 11.91 -7.46 -1.18
N PHE A 136 10.68 -7.38 -1.70
CA PHE A 136 10.50 -7.32 -3.15
C PHE A 136 10.89 -5.97 -3.76
N THR A 137 10.54 -4.83 -3.15
CA THR A 137 10.87 -3.51 -3.70
C THR A 137 12.38 -3.29 -3.81
N PRO A 138 13.21 -3.55 -2.78
CA PRO A 138 14.66 -3.45 -2.92
C PRO A 138 15.22 -4.33 -4.03
N MET A 139 14.77 -5.59 -4.13
CA MET A 139 15.19 -6.52 -5.19
C MET A 139 14.77 -6.03 -6.58
N THR A 140 13.53 -5.58 -6.76
CA THR A 140 13.04 -5.03 -8.03
C THR A 140 13.83 -3.80 -8.45
N ILE A 141 14.17 -2.90 -7.52
CA ILE A 141 14.98 -1.71 -7.80
C ILE A 141 16.39 -2.11 -8.24
N GLN A 142 17.01 -3.08 -7.58
CA GLN A 142 18.34 -3.56 -7.97
C GLN A 142 18.32 -4.14 -9.40
N MET A 143 17.37 -5.03 -9.68
CA MET A 143 17.23 -5.64 -11.00
C MET A 143 16.89 -4.61 -12.09
N MET A 144 16.07 -3.61 -11.78
CA MET A 144 15.76 -2.49 -12.68
C MET A 144 17.02 -1.70 -13.03
N LYS A 145 17.89 -1.39 -12.06
CA LYS A 145 19.17 -0.71 -12.31
C LYS A 145 20.10 -1.52 -13.20
N GLU A 146 20.22 -2.83 -12.96
CA GLU A 146 21.03 -3.72 -13.79
C GLU A 146 20.47 -3.81 -15.21
N ARG A 147 19.15 -3.95 -15.34
CA ARG A 147 18.46 -3.95 -16.62
C ARG A 147 18.67 -2.65 -17.40
N HIS A 148 18.58 -1.49 -16.75
CA HIS A 148 18.83 -0.20 -17.38
C HIS A 148 20.27 -0.07 -17.92
N LYS A 149 21.27 -0.71 -17.28
CA LYS A 149 22.66 -0.71 -17.80
C LYS A 149 22.73 -1.46 -19.13
N ILE A 150 22.13 -2.65 -19.20
CA ILE A 150 22.10 -3.48 -20.41
C ILE A 150 21.31 -2.79 -21.53
N GLU A 151 20.21 -2.13 -21.18
CA GLU A 151 19.40 -1.35 -22.11
C GLU A 151 20.19 -0.17 -22.71
N ARG A 152 20.99 0.54 -21.91
CA ARG A 152 21.90 1.59 -22.40
C ARG A 152 22.97 1.05 -23.34
N GLU A 153 23.59 -0.08 -23.03
CA GLU A 153 24.56 -0.75 -23.93
C GLU A 153 23.93 -1.09 -25.30
N ALA A 154 22.62 -1.31 -25.33
CA ALA A 154 21.86 -1.61 -26.55
C ALA A 154 21.17 -0.38 -27.19
N ASN A 155 21.44 0.84 -26.72
CA ASN A 155 20.83 2.09 -27.20
C ASN A 155 19.28 2.08 -27.16
N ILE A 156 18.72 1.52 -26.09
CA ILE A 156 17.28 1.51 -25.78
C ILE A 156 17.02 1.99 -24.35
N GLY A 157 15.76 2.22 -23.98
CA GLY A 157 15.34 2.63 -22.63
C GLY A 157 14.61 3.97 -22.56
N GLU A 158 14.64 4.75 -23.64
CA GLU A 158 13.92 6.02 -23.76
C GLU A 158 12.58 5.87 -24.49
N GLU A 159 12.26 4.67 -24.98
CA GLU A 159 10.95 4.39 -25.53
C GLU A 159 9.85 4.35 -24.45
N VAL A 160 8.64 4.68 -24.87
CA VAL A 160 7.43 4.48 -24.08
C VAL A 160 6.86 3.09 -24.41
N GLY A 161 6.44 2.34 -23.38
CA GLY A 161 5.87 1.00 -23.56
C GLY A 161 6.90 -0.11 -23.76
N TRP A 162 6.47 -1.24 -24.35
CA TRP A 162 7.23 -2.51 -24.36
C TRP A 162 8.06 -2.78 -25.63
N THR A 163 7.72 -2.13 -26.74
CA THR A 163 8.01 -2.63 -28.09
C THR A 163 9.50 -2.80 -28.37
N LYS A 164 10.29 -1.73 -28.23
CA LYS A 164 11.73 -1.75 -28.58
C LYS A 164 12.53 -2.73 -27.71
N ASN A 165 12.20 -2.81 -26.43
CA ASN A 165 12.85 -3.73 -25.51
C ASN A 165 12.60 -5.20 -25.86
N GLN A 166 11.37 -5.55 -26.22
CA GLN A 166 11.02 -6.92 -26.62
C GLN A 166 11.71 -7.32 -27.92
N GLU A 167 11.84 -6.39 -28.88
CA GLU A 167 12.52 -6.65 -30.15
C GLU A 167 14.01 -6.93 -29.95
N VAL A 168 14.73 -6.07 -29.21
CA VAL A 168 16.16 -6.27 -28.94
C VAL A 168 16.41 -7.53 -28.12
N ALA A 169 15.51 -7.87 -27.20
CA ALA A 169 15.64 -9.09 -26.39
C ALA A 169 15.58 -10.39 -27.21
N LYS A 170 15.02 -10.39 -28.43
CA LYS A 170 15.01 -11.58 -29.30
C LYS A 170 16.41 -11.98 -29.78
N VAL A 171 17.30 -11.01 -29.94
CA VAL A 171 18.66 -11.22 -30.46
C VAL A 171 19.76 -10.95 -29.43
N ASN A 172 19.40 -10.48 -28.23
CA ASN A 172 20.31 -10.22 -27.13
C ASN A 172 20.01 -11.16 -25.94
N PRO A 173 20.75 -12.29 -25.80
CA PRO A 173 20.53 -13.26 -24.72
C PRO A 173 20.68 -12.67 -23.32
N LYS A 174 21.62 -11.73 -23.13
CA LYS A 174 21.86 -11.03 -21.85
C LYS A 174 20.63 -10.24 -21.43
N LEU A 175 20.03 -9.48 -22.37
CA LEU A 175 18.81 -8.72 -22.12
C LEU A 175 17.60 -9.63 -21.88
N SER A 176 17.44 -10.70 -22.66
CA SER A 176 16.36 -11.68 -22.49
C SER A 176 16.37 -12.32 -21.10
N ALA A 177 17.54 -12.81 -20.66
CA ALA A 177 17.71 -13.39 -19.33
C ALA A 177 17.41 -12.38 -18.21
N MET A 178 17.86 -11.13 -18.37
CA MET A 178 17.58 -10.06 -17.43
C MET A 178 16.08 -9.73 -17.37
N ASN A 179 15.40 -9.64 -18.52
CA ASN A 179 13.96 -9.39 -18.59
C ASN A 179 13.16 -10.48 -17.86
N LYS A 180 13.55 -11.75 -18.01
CA LYS A 180 12.92 -12.87 -17.29
C LYS A 180 13.07 -12.75 -15.77
N LYS A 181 14.29 -12.47 -15.29
CA LYS A 181 14.57 -12.29 -13.86
C LYS A 181 13.79 -11.09 -13.28
N PHE A 182 13.85 -9.95 -13.97
CA PHE A 182 13.11 -8.75 -13.57
C PHE A 182 11.60 -9.01 -13.53
N GLY A 183 11.05 -9.61 -14.59
CA GLY A 183 9.63 -9.94 -14.69
C GLY A 183 9.13 -10.86 -13.59
N MET A 184 9.94 -11.85 -13.20
CA MET A 184 9.62 -12.76 -12.08
C MET A 184 9.54 -12.02 -10.74
N ILE A 185 10.57 -11.23 -10.40
CA ILE A 185 10.62 -10.51 -9.11
C ILE A 185 9.54 -9.42 -9.06
N HIS A 186 9.37 -8.67 -10.15
CA HIS A 186 8.31 -7.66 -10.26
C HIS A 186 6.91 -8.29 -10.20
N GLY A 187 6.72 -9.46 -10.81
CA GLY A 187 5.47 -10.22 -10.75
C GLY A 187 5.12 -10.65 -9.34
N LEU A 188 6.08 -11.16 -8.57
CA LEU A 188 5.89 -11.49 -7.15
C LEU A 188 5.53 -10.27 -6.30
N SER A 189 6.21 -9.14 -6.53
CA SER A 189 5.89 -7.86 -5.86
C SER A 189 4.45 -7.42 -6.16
N SER A 190 4.06 -7.46 -7.44
CA SER A 190 2.74 -7.07 -7.90
C SER A 190 1.65 -7.98 -7.32
N LEU A 191 1.89 -9.29 -7.28
CA LEU A 191 0.97 -10.26 -6.69
C LEU A 191 0.79 -10.03 -5.19
N ALA A 192 1.88 -9.81 -4.43
CA ALA A 192 1.78 -9.47 -3.02
C ALA A 192 0.98 -8.17 -2.80
N ASN A 193 1.16 -7.16 -3.66
CA ASN A 193 0.40 -5.92 -3.57
C ASN A 193 -1.10 -6.11 -3.90
N ILE A 194 -1.44 -6.98 -4.87
CA ILE A 194 -2.82 -7.35 -5.19
C ILE A 194 -3.47 -8.10 -4.02
N PHE A 195 -2.77 -9.05 -3.39
CA PHE A 195 -3.29 -9.74 -2.20
C PHE A 195 -3.50 -8.78 -1.03
N SER A 196 -2.57 -7.85 -0.83
CA SER A 196 -2.73 -6.80 0.19
C SER A 196 -3.98 -5.97 -0.07
N PHE A 197 -4.17 -5.49 -1.30
CA PHE A 197 -5.38 -4.76 -1.69
C PHE A 197 -6.66 -5.59 -1.53
N GLY A 198 -6.64 -6.86 -1.94
CA GLY A 198 -7.78 -7.77 -1.79
C GLY A 198 -8.21 -7.94 -0.33
N CYS A 199 -7.25 -8.05 0.59
CA CYS A 199 -7.52 -8.10 2.03
C CYS A 199 -8.12 -6.78 2.55
N LEU A 200 -7.60 -5.63 2.11
CA LEU A 200 -8.19 -4.32 2.43
C LEU A 200 -9.61 -4.19 1.87
N ALA A 201 -9.86 -4.70 0.66
CA ALA A 201 -11.19 -4.71 0.05
C ALA A 201 -12.18 -5.57 0.83
N MET A 202 -11.78 -6.77 1.28
CA MET A 202 -12.63 -7.59 2.17
C MET A 202 -12.98 -6.85 3.47
N HIS A 203 -12.02 -6.10 4.03
CA HIS A 203 -12.28 -5.28 5.21
C HIS A 203 -13.22 -4.11 4.92
N SER A 204 -13.08 -3.45 3.77
CA SER A 204 -14.01 -2.37 3.35
C SER A 204 -15.45 -2.87 3.26
N TRP A 205 -15.66 -4.07 2.74
CA TRP A 205 -16.99 -4.69 2.66
C TRP A 205 -17.57 -4.94 4.05
N TYR A 206 -16.76 -5.40 4.99
CA TYR A 206 -17.20 -5.57 6.38
C TYR A 206 -17.61 -4.24 7.02
N LEU A 207 -16.81 -3.18 6.85
CA LEU A 207 -17.12 -1.86 7.37
C LEU A 207 -18.42 -1.31 6.74
N ALA A 208 -18.61 -1.48 5.43
CA ALA A 208 -19.81 -1.03 4.74
C ALA A 208 -21.10 -1.64 5.30
N ARG A 209 -21.07 -2.91 5.74
CA ARG A 209 -22.22 -3.59 6.36
C ARG A 209 -22.58 -3.05 7.75
N LYS A 210 -21.73 -2.19 8.33
CA LYS A 210 -21.90 -1.59 9.65
C LYS A 210 -22.28 -0.12 9.59
N LEU A 211 -22.32 0.46 8.38
CA LEU A 211 -22.78 1.83 8.18
C LEU A 211 -24.32 1.87 8.21
N ASP A 212 -24.85 2.87 8.90
CA ASP A 212 -26.26 3.28 8.84
C ASP A 212 -26.27 4.62 8.07
N LEU A 213 -26.78 4.62 6.84
CA LEU A 213 -26.71 5.74 5.89
C LEU A 213 -28.08 6.41 5.72
#